data_AF-A4A308-F1
#
_entry.id   AF-A4A308-F1
#
_cell.length_a   1.000
_cell.length_b   1.000
_cell.length_c   1.000
_cell.angle_alpha   90.00
_cell.angle_beta   90.00
_cell.angle_gamma   90.00
#
_symmetry.space_group_name_H-M   'P 1'
#
loop_
_entity.id
_entity.type
_entity.pdbx_description
1 polymer ?
#
loop_
_entity_poly.entity_id
_entity_poly.type
_entity_poly.pdbx_seq_one_letter_code
_entity_poly.pdbx_strand_id
1 'polypeptide(L)'
;MRNACLIALLLTIATVGSAAAQQPQRRAKLPDNFDNTGASFIFSRNVFGELLTGQRPAALSQKGRPAMVASSGGGMSGGPSGGMSAGPGGAAPAGSGKDWSFITPEVIQDEVKQLNLELAPIAMNIREFKGGGYAVCRRNFTELAMLFEIINETSQDVRWKESSLGARDAFWKTADVCKVGTDQSFAAVKQRSIDLDDLVRGSSPTFTEGDPEATWESIADRPPLMQRLDIGFEKKLKKWVASEAEFRSNKLEILHEAQIIAAIAQAMKQEGFDYYDDDDYVGFCDKMHNAALDMVKAVTNDDPALAREAGGAIAGACSDCHGSYR
;
A
#
# COMPACT_ATOMS: atom_id res chain seq x y z
N MET A 1 -45.05 6.67 66.80
CA MET A 1 -45.76 5.43 67.16
C MET A 1 -45.87 4.58 65.89
N ARG A 2 -45.02 3.55 65.79
CA ARG A 2 -45.42 2.13 65.78
C ARG A 2 -46.22 1.71 64.53
N ASN A 3 -45.56 1.13 63.53
CA ASN A 3 -45.53 -0.32 63.33
C ASN A 3 -44.83 -0.72 62.02
N ALA A 4 -44.01 -1.76 62.13
CA ALA A 4 -43.22 -2.42 61.11
C ALA A 4 -43.92 -3.69 60.58
N CYS A 5 -43.49 -4.17 59.40
CA CYS A 5 -43.34 -5.56 58.93
C CYS A 5 -43.60 -5.63 57.41
N LEU A 6 -42.55 -5.82 56.59
CA LEU A 6 -42.05 -7.12 56.09
C LEU A 6 -43.00 -7.78 55.07
N ILE A 7 -42.57 -7.90 53.82
CA ILE A 7 -42.29 -9.19 53.14
C ILE A 7 -41.56 -8.89 51.82
N ALA A 8 -40.40 -9.52 51.69
CA ALA A 8 -39.59 -9.58 50.49
C ALA A 8 -40.15 -10.65 49.52
N LEU A 9 -40.14 -10.36 48.22
CA LEU A 9 -40.22 -11.41 47.19
C LEU A 9 -39.23 -11.06 46.07
N LEU A 10 -38.04 -11.65 46.17
CA LEU A 10 -37.04 -11.72 45.10
C LEU A 10 -37.51 -12.77 44.09
N LEU A 11 -37.87 -12.35 42.88
CA LEU A 11 -38.12 -13.26 41.76
C LEU A 11 -36.81 -13.39 40.94
N THR A 12 -36.06 -14.46 41.19
CA THR A 12 -34.92 -14.89 40.38
C THR A 12 -35.43 -15.58 39.11
N ILE A 13 -35.30 -14.91 37.96
CA ILE A 13 -35.51 -15.53 36.65
C ILE A 13 -34.23 -16.29 36.28
N ALA A 14 -34.27 -17.62 36.38
CA ALA A 14 -33.21 -18.50 35.87
C ALA A 14 -33.42 -18.72 34.37
N THR A 15 -32.56 -18.11 33.55
CA THR A 15 -32.46 -18.41 32.12
C THR A 15 -31.72 -19.72 31.90
N VAL A 16 -32.43 -20.76 31.47
CA VAL A 16 -31.84 -22.03 31.00
C VAL A 16 -31.37 -21.83 29.56
N GLY A 17 -30.10 -21.47 29.38
CA GLY A 17 -29.44 -21.49 28.07
C GLY A 17 -28.91 -22.90 27.79
N SER A 18 -29.52 -23.60 26.83
CA SER A 18 -29.01 -24.88 26.33
C SER A 18 -27.73 -24.64 25.53
N ALA A 19 -26.57 -24.90 26.16
CA ALA A 19 -25.30 -25.02 25.46
C ALA A 19 -25.26 -26.38 24.74
N ALA A 20 -25.58 -26.37 23.44
CA ALA A 20 -25.25 -27.49 22.56
C ALA A 20 -23.73 -27.44 22.30
N ALA A 21 -22.97 -28.23 23.07
CA ALA A 21 -21.57 -28.48 22.78
C ALA A 21 -21.45 -29.27 21.46
N GLN A 22 -21.13 -28.58 20.36
CA GLN A 22 -20.71 -29.24 19.13
C GLN A 22 -19.41 -30.00 19.40
N GLN A 23 -19.50 -31.33 19.40
CA GLN A 23 -18.31 -32.18 19.46
C GLN A 23 -17.37 -31.86 18.30
N PRO A 24 -16.05 -31.72 18.55
CA PRO A 24 -15.09 -31.48 17.48
C PRO A 24 -15.13 -32.65 16.49
N GLN A 25 -15.44 -32.36 15.22
CA GLN A 25 -15.39 -33.37 14.17
C GLN A 25 -13.96 -33.91 14.06
N ARG A 26 -13.83 -35.22 14.29
CA ARG A 26 -12.59 -35.97 14.13
C ARG A 26 -12.14 -35.82 12.67
N ARG A 27 -11.01 -35.17 12.44
CA ARG A 27 -10.38 -35.15 11.11
C ARG A 27 -10.06 -36.59 10.70
N ALA A 28 -10.37 -36.93 9.45
CA ALA A 28 -10.06 -38.24 8.88
C ALA A 28 -8.57 -38.54 9.01
N LYS A 29 -8.24 -39.75 9.48
CA LYS A 29 -6.85 -40.23 9.58
C LYS A 29 -6.31 -40.41 8.15
N LEU A 30 -5.06 -40.00 7.90
CA LEU A 30 -4.38 -40.30 6.64
C LEU A 30 -4.35 -41.82 6.42
N PRO A 31 -4.48 -42.31 5.17
CA PRO A 31 -4.31 -43.72 4.85
C PRO A 31 -2.95 -44.23 5.34
N ASP A 32 -2.89 -45.45 5.87
CA ASP A 32 -1.67 -46.03 6.46
C ASP A 32 -0.54 -46.25 5.41
N ASN A 33 -0.84 -45.99 4.14
CA ASN A 33 0.01 -46.11 2.96
C ASN A 33 0.28 -44.76 2.26
N PHE A 34 0.13 -43.64 2.97
CA PHE A 34 0.55 -42.33 2.46
C PHE A 34 2.07 -42.19 2.54
N ASP A 35 2.75 -42.42 1.41
CA ASP A 35 4.19 -42.26 1.28
C ASP A 35 4.55 -40.77 1.12
N ASN A 36 5.20 -40.22 2.15
CA ASN A 36 5.63 -38.83 2.19
C ASN A 36 7.02 -38.61 1.56
N THR A 37 7.61 -39.62 0.93
CA THR A 37 8.96 -39.52 0.32
C THR A 37 8.95 -39.00 -1.13
N GLY A 38 7.77 -38.77 -1.71
CA GLY A 38 7.60 -38.21 -3.07
C GLY A 38 7.19 -36.73 -3.16
N ALA A 39 6.89 -36.07 -2.04
CA ALA A 39 6.49 -34.66 -2.03
C ALA A 39 7.70 -33.72 -2.01
N SER A 40 8.61 -33.89 -2.97
CA SER A 40 9.56 -32.83 -3.32
C SER A 40 8.82 -31.83 -4.21
N PHE A 41 8.86 -30.55 -3.84
CA PHE A 41 8.31 -29.48 -4.66
C PHE A 41 9.14 -29.36 -5.94
N ILE A 42 8.73 -30.07 -7.00
CA ILE A 42 9.31 -29.91 -8.34
C ILE A 42 8.77 -28.60 -8.92
N PHE A 43 9.55 -27.53 -8.82
CA PHE A 43 9.37 -26.35 -9.66
C PHE A 43 9.83 -26.71 -11.08
N SER A 44 8.89 -26.99 -11.98
CA SER A 44 9.19 -27.16 -13.41
C SER A 44 9.59 -25.82 -14.01
N ARG A 45 10.71 -25.78 -14.74
CA ARG A 45 11.16 -24.55 -15.43
C ARG A 45 10.26 -24.17 -16.61
N ASN A 46 9.42 -25.10 -17.10
CA ASN A 46 8.44 -24.81 -18.14
C ASN A 46 7.18 -25.68 -17.99
N VAL A 47 6.15 -25.15 -17.33
CA VAL A 47 4.88 -25.83 -17.04
C VAL A 47 4.20 -26.37 -18.32
N PHE A 48 4.34 -25.66 -19.45
CA PHE A 48 3.69 -26.03 -20.72
C PHE A 48 4.47 -27.06 -21.53
N GLY A 49 5.78 -27.20 -21.30
CA GLY A 49 6.60 -28.21 -21.97
C GLY A 49 6.67 -29.54 -21.21
N GLU A 50 6.59 -29.50 -19.88
CA GLU A 50 6.93 -30.64 -19.03
C GLU A 50 5.73 -31.28 -18.32
N LEU A 51 4.68 -30.51 -17.99
CA LEU A 51 3.55 -31.00 -17.18
C LEU A 51 2.23 -31.15 -17.95
N LEU A 52 2.05 -30.43 -19.06
CA LEU A 52 0.81 -30.47 -19.85
C LEU A 52 1.02 -31.27 -21.13
N THR A 53 0.91 -32.60 -21.04
CA THR A 53 0.81 -33.46 -22.23
C THR A 53 -0.66 -33.77 -22.52
N GLY A 54 -1.09 -33.53 -23.77
CA GLY A 54 -2.45 -33.75 -24.21
C GLY A 54 -2.89 -32.77 -25.30
N GLN A 55 -3.79 -33.20 -26.18
CA GLN A 55 -4.30 -32.36 -27.26
C GLN A 55 -5.25 -31.30 -26.69
N ARG A 56 -4.92 -30.01 -26.90
CA ARG A 56 -5.70 -28.86 -26.44
C ARG A 56 -7.14 -28.96 -26.95
N PRO A 57 -8.17 -28.85 -26.08
CA PRO A 57 -9.56 -28.90 -26.52
C PRO A 57 -9.87 -27.81 -27.56
N ALA A 58 -10.50 -28.21 -28.67
CA ALA A 58 -10.77 -27.36 -29.84
C ALA A 58 -11.57 -26.08 -29.52
N ALA A 59 -12.34 -26.09 -28.42
CA ALA A 59 -13.11 -24.94 -27.94
C ALA A 59 -12.26 -23.72 -27.56
N LEU A 60 -10.95 -23.89 -27.31
CA LEU A 60 -10.04 -22.81 -26.93
C LEU A 60 -9.20 -22.27 -28.10
N SER A 61 -9.29 -22.85 -29.29
CA SER A 61 -8.56 -22.40 -30.50
C SER A 61 -9.39 -21.47 -31.40
N GLN A 62 -10.62 -21.14 -31.04
CA GLN A 62 -11.58 -20.44 -31.91
C GLN A 62 -11.91 -18.98 -31.51
N LYS A 63 -11.04 -18.32 -30.73
CA LYS A 63 -11.11 -16.88 -30.45
C LYS A 63 -9.87 -16.10 -30.94
N GLY A 64 -9.39 -16.46 -32.12
CA GLY A 64 -8.40 -15.68 -32.87
C GLY A 64 -9.03 -15.01 -34.08
N ARG A 65 -9.82 -13.94 -33.88
CA ARG A 65 -10.10 -12.94 -34.92
C ARG A 65 -10.08 -11.55 -34.28
N PRO A 66 -9.29 -10.59 -34.77
CA PRO A 66 -9.37 -9.21 -34.33
C PRO A 66 -10.71 -8.61 -34.75
N ALA A 67 -11.35 -7.89 -33.83
CA ALA A 67 -12.56 -7.13 -34.11
C ALA A 67 -12.22 -5.98 -35.08
N MET A 68 -12.82 -6.03 -36.27
CA MET A 68 -12.79 -4.94 -37.24
C MET A 68 -13.77 -3.86 -36.76
N VAL A 69 -13.24 -2.66 -36.55
CA VAL A 69 -14.02 -1.45 -36.26
C VAL A 69 -14.85 -1.10 -37.49
N ALA A 70 -16.17 -1.00 -37.32
CA ALA A 70 -17.08 -0.56 -38.35
C ALA A 70 -16.88 0.95 -38.59
N SER A 71 -16.40 1.29 -39.77
CA SER A 71 -16.41 2.64 -40.33
C SER A 71 -17.81 2.92 -40.90
N SER A 72 -18.57 3.83 -40.28
CA SER A 72 -19.73 4.45 -40.91
C SER A 72 -19.33 5.84 -41.40
N GLY A 73 -19.13 5.94 -42.71
CA GLY A 73 -19.00 7.20 -43.42
C GLY A 73 -20.33 7.97 -43.48
N GLY A 74 -20.22 9.28 -43.35
CA GLY A 74 -21.28 10.26 -43.62
C GLY A 74 -20.64 11.65 -43.61
N GLY A 75 -20.33 12.16 -44.79
CA GLY A 75 -19.62 13.43 -44.98
C GLY A 75 -20.51 14.67 -45.13
N MET A 76 -19.84 15.75 -45.55
CA MET A 76 -20.30 17.12 -45.89
C MET A 76 -20.46 18.04 -44.66
N SER A 77 -20.00 19.30 -44.62
CA SER A 77 -19.31 20.18 -45.58
C SER A 77 -19.07 21.55 -44.91
N GLY A 78 -17.98 22.25 -45.27
CA GLY A 78 -17.91 23.74 -45.29
C GLY A 78 -17.43 24.46 -44.03
N GLY A 79 -16.26 25.13 -44.12
CA GLY A 79 -15.88 26.27 -43.26
C GLY A 79 -16.50 27.60 -43.76
N PRO A 80 -16.02 28.80 -43.35
CA PRO A 80 -14.89 29.10 -42.47
C PRO A 80 -15.13 30.21 -41.39
N SER A 81 -14.12 30.37 -40.53
CA SER A 81 -13.61 31.62 -39.91
C SER A 81 -14.50 32.54 -39.05
N GLY A 82 -14.00 32.83 -37.83
CA GLY A 82 -14.05 34.18 -37.23
C GLY A 82 -14.66 34.26 -35.83
N GLY A 83 -13.94 34.88 -34.89
CA GLY A 83 -14.56 35.51 -33.71
C GLY A 83 -13.81 35.33 -32.38
N MET A 84 -12.90 36.25 -32.09
CA MET A 84 -12.41 36.50 -30.74
C MET A 84 -13.56 36.77 -29.75
N SER A 85 -13.43 36.29 -28.52
CA SER A 85 -13.85 37.02 -27.32
C SER A 85 -13.07 36.52 -26.11
N ALA A 86 -12.09 37.33 -25.71
CA ALA A 86 -11.49 37.30 -24.39
C ALA A 86 -12.47 37.95 -23.40
N GLY A 87 -12.74 37.26 -22.30
CA GLY A 87 -13.46 37.76 -21.13
C GLY A 87 -12.72 37.28 -19.87
N PRO A 88 -12.64 38.09 -18.81
CA PRO A 88 -11.51 38.07 -17.89
C PRO A 88 -11.70 37.16 -16.67
N GLY A 89 -10.58 36.63 -16.17
CA GLY A 89 -10.32 36.59 -14.73
C GLY A 89 -11.12 35.58 -13.91
N GLY A 90 -11.06 34.30 -14.26
CA GLY A 90 -11.18 33.24 -13.25
C GLY A 90 -9.82 33.04 -12.62
N ALA A 91 -9.61 33.57 -11.42
CA ALA A 91 -8.46 33.21 -10.61
C ALA A 91 -8.42 31.68 -10.47
N ALA A 92 -7.40 31.06 -11.04
CA ALA A 92 -7.08 29.67 -10.71
C ALA A 92 -6.88 29.63 -9.18
N PRO A 93 -7.44 28.64 -8.47
CA PRO A 93 -7.09 28.45 -7.09
C PRO A 93 -5.57 28.29 -7.04
N ALA A 94 -4.93 29.04 -6.14
CA ALA A 94 -3.52 28.90 -5.85
C ALA A 94 -3.30 27.49 -5.31
N GLY A 95 -3.01 26.55 -6.21
CA GLY A 95 -2.49 25.26 -5.84
C GLY A 95 -1.09 25.48 -5.31
N SER A 96 -0.94 25.53 -3.99
CA SER A 96 0.29 25.19 -3.29
C SER A 96 0.57 23.69 -3.45
N GLY A 97 0.51 23.19 -4.69
CA GLY A 97 0.75 21.80 -5.01
C GLY A 97 2.20 21.51 -4.71
N LYS A 98 2.44 20.74 -3.65
CA LYS A 98 3.76 20.19 -3.37
C LYS A 98 4.16 19.34 -4.57
N ASP A 99 5.34 19.60 -5.10
CA ASP A 99 5.80 18.94 -6.32
C ASP A 99 6.17 17.48 -6.03
N TRP A 100 5.24 16.57 -6.35
CA TRP A 100 5.42 15.13 -6.26
C TRP A 100 5.86 14.51 -7.59
N SER A 101 6.38 15.30 -8.55
CA SER A 101 6.73 14.79 -9.90
C SER A 101 7.91 13.81 -9.90
N PHE A 102 8.66 13.71 -8.80
CA PHE A 102 9.81 12.81 -8.68
C PHE A 102 9.42 11.34 -8.50
N ILE A 103 8.19 11.06 -8.07
CA ILE A 103 7.62 9.72 -7.97
C ILE A 103 6.60 9.52 -9.09
N THR A 104 6.77 8.48 -9.91
CA THR A 104 5.92 8.26 -11.08
C THR A 104 4.59 7.62 -10.70
N PRO A 105 3.52 7.81 -11.50
CA PRO A 105 2.22 7.19 -11.26
C PRO A 105 2.30 5.66 -11.22
N GLU A 106 3.20 5.06 -12.00
CA GLU A 106 3.41 3.61 -12.04
C GLU A 106 3.97 3.09 -10.72
N VAL A 107 4.99 3.76 -10.16
CA VAL A 107 5.57 3.37 -8.86
C VAL A 107 4.54 3.47 -7.74
N ILE A 108 3.74 4.54 -7.71
CA ILE A 108 2.65 4.68 -6.72
C ILE A 108 1.66 3.52 -6.86
N GLN A 109 1.19 3.26 -8.08
CA GLN A 109 0.18 2.23 -8.31
C GLN A 109 0.72 0.82 -8.03
N ASP A 110 1.97 0.55 -8.36
CA ASP A 110 2.59 -0.75 -8.11
C ASP A 110 2.87 -0.95 -6.63
N GLU A 111 3.24 0.09 -5.88
CA GLU A 111 3.38 -0.01 -4.42
C GLU A 111 2.03 -0.28 -3.76
N VAL A 112 0.95 0.43 -4.14
CA VAL A 112 -0.39 0.15 -3.60
C VAL A 112 -0.84 -1.29 -3.88
N LYS A 113 -0.57 -1.83 -5.08
CA LYS A 113 -0.85 -3.23 -5.42
C LYS A 113 -0.01 -4.20 -4.59
N GLN A 114 1.27 -3.91 -4.41
CA GLN A 114 2.18 -4.72 -3.61
C GLN A 114 1.70 -4.79 -2.15
N LEU A 115 1.32 -3.65 -1.57
CA LEU A 115 0.76 -3.58 -0.22
C LEU A 115 -0.55 -4.37 -0.10
N ASN A 116 -1.41 -4.35 -1.13
CA ASN A 116 -2.62 -5.18 -1.17
C ASN A 116 -2.29 -6.68 -1.09
N LEU A 117 -1.30 -7.14 -1.88
CA LEU A 117 -0.87 -8.54 -1.88
C LEU A 117 -0.30 -8.97 -0.52
N GLU A 118 0.42 -8.08 0.16
CA GLU A 118 0.98 -8.35 1.49
C GLU A 118 -0.08 -8.37 2.60
N LEU A 119 -1.09 -7.51 2.51
CA LEU A 119 -2.16 -7.41 3.51
C LEU A 119 -3.16 -8.57 3.43
N ALA A 120 -3.50 -9.02 2.22
CA ALA A 120 -4.53 -10.03 1.98
C ALA A 120 -4.39 -11.31 2.84
N PRO A 121 -3.23 -12.00 2.91
CA PRO A 121 -3.11 -13.22 3.71
C PRO A 121 -3.29 -12.97 5.21
N ILE A 122 -2.85 -11.81 5.72
CA ILE A 122 -2.97 -11.44 7.13
C ILE A 122 -4.42 -11.10 7.47
N ALA A 123 -5.10 -10.33 6.61
CA ALA A 123 -6.48 -9.91 6.77
C ALA A 123 -7.49 -11.08 6.77
N MET A 124 -7.12 -12.20 6.13
CA MET A 124 -7.97 -13.38 6.03
C MET A 124 -7.73 -14.40 7.15
N ASN A 125 -6.72 -14.21 8.00
CA ASN A 125 -6.35 -15.15 9.06
C ASN A 125 -6.10 -14.46 10.40
N ILE A 126 -7.06 -14.59 11.31
CA ILE A 126 -6.96 -13.98 12.65
C ILE A 126 -5.76 -14.48 13.46
N ARG A 127 -5.31 -15.73 13.25
CA ARG A 127 -4.13 -16.27 13.95
C ARG A 127 -2.86 -15.60 13.46
N GLU A 128 -2.75 -15.40 12.14
CA GLU A 128 -1.62 -14.68 11.54
C GLU A 128 -1.58 -13.23 12.01
N PHE A 129 -2.75 -12.57 11.97
CA PHE A 129 -2.90 -11.21 12.47
C PHE A 129 -2.47 -11.09 13.93
N LYS A 130 -3.03 -11.91 14.84
CA LYS A 130 -2.70 -11.86 16.28
C LYS A 130 -1.27 -12.35 16.57
N GLY A 131 -0.70 -13.18 15.71
CA GLY A 131 0.68 -13.70 15.82
C GLY A 131 1.78 -12.68 15.52
N GLY A 132 1.42 -11.44 15.17
CA GLY A 132 2.37 -10.36 14.84
C GLY A 132 2.02 -9.63 13.55
N GLY A 133 1.13 -10.18 12.72
CA GLY A 133 0.66 -9.56 11.50
C GLY A 133 0.01 -8.18 11.70
N TYR A 134 -0.52 -7.87 12.88
CA TYR A 134 -1.04 -6.53 13.19
C TYR A 134 0.00 -5.43 13.04
N ALA A 135 1.28 -5.69 13.37
CA ALA A 135 2.36 -4.71 13.20
C ALA A 135 2.70 -4.49 11.72
N VAL A 136 2.63 -5.56 10.92
CA VAL A 136 2.76 -5.50 9.45
C VAL A 136 1.62 -4.68 8.86
N CYS A 137 0.38 -4.92 9.29
CA CYS A 137 -0.78 -4.14 8.89
C CYS A 137 -0.63 -2.67 9.27
N ARG A 138 -0.19 -2.36 10.50
CA ARG A 138 0.06 -0.97 10.92
C ARG A 138 1.01 -0.26 9.96
N ARG A 139 2.14 -0.88 9.63
CA ARG A 139 3.10 -0.34 8.66
C ARG A 139 2.49 -0.13 7.29
N ASN A 140 1.92 -1.18 6.71
CA ASN A 140 1.41 -1.12 5.34
C ASN A 140 0.22 -0.16 5.20
N PHE A 141 -0.66 -0.05 6.21
CA PHE A 141 -1.73 0.96 6.20
C PHE A 141 -1.24 2.40 6.44
N THR A 142 -0.17 2.59 7.20
CA THR A 142 0.47 3.92 7.34
C THR A 142 1.04 4.37 5.99
N GLU A 143 1.71 3.46 5.29
CA GLU A 143 2.25 3.73 3.96
C GLU A 143 1.14 3.98 2.92
N LEU A 144 0.05 3.20 2.96
CA LEU A 144 -1.12 3.45 2.12
C LEU A 144 -1.71 4.84 2.40
N ALA A 145 -1.86 5.25 3.66
CA ALA A 145 -2.34 6.59 3.98
C ALA A 145 -1.43 7.68 3.38
N MET A 146 -0.11 7.56 3.55
CA MET A 146 0.86 8.46 2.92
C MET A 146 0.73 8.50 1.39
N LEU A 147 0.65 7.34 0.73
CA LEU A 147 0.52 7.26 -0.73
C LEU A 147 -0.78 7.90 -1.23
N PHE A 148 -1.88 7.71 -0.51
CA PHE A 148 -3.17 8.30 -0.89
C PHE A 148 -3.23 9.82 -0.63
N GLU A 149 -2.46 10.34 0.32
CA GLU A 149 -2.20 11.78 0.43
C GLU A 149 -1.39 12.31 -0.76
N ILE A 150 -0.33 11.59 -1.17
CA ILE A 150 0.43 11.95 -2.38
C ILE A 150 -0.45 11.94 -3.63
N ILE A 151 -1.34 10.95 -3.79
CA ILE A 151 -2.32 10.88 -4.89
C ILE A 151 -3.27 12.08 -4.87
N ASN A 152 -3.64 12.57 -3.68
CA ASN A 152 -4.48 13.75 -3.52
C ASN A 152 -3.73 15.04 -3.93
N GLU A 153 -2.51 15.23 -3.46
CA GLU A 153 -1.73 16.47 -3.68
C GLU A 153 -1.08 16.54 -5.07
N THR A 154 -0.74 15.40 -5.69
CA THR A 154 -0.01 15.36 -6.97
C THR A 154 -0.83 15.92 -8.12
N SER A 155 -0.20 16.66 -9.04
CA SER A 155 -0.84 17.08 -10.29
C SER A 155 -0.90 15.97 -11.33
N GLN A 156 -0.16 14.88 -11.13
CA GLN A 156 -0.08 13.75 -12.06
C GLN A 156 -1.43 12.99 -12.14
N ASP A 157 -1.63 12.30 -13.27
CA ASP A 157 -2.77 11.41 -13.46
C ASP A 157 -2.47 10.05 -12.81
N VAL A 158 -3.01 9.83 -11.62
CA VAL A 158 -2.84 8.59 -10.85
C VAL A 158 -4.21 7.99 -10.59
N ARG A 159 -4.31 6.66 -10.65
CA ARG A 159 -5.54 5.95 -10.27
C ARG A 159 -5.97 6.32 -8.85
N TRP A 160 -7.28 6.25 -8.61
CA TRP A 160 -7.92 6.46 -7.30
C TRP A 160 -7.95 7.90 -6.78
N LYS A 161 -7.60 8.88 -7.61
CA LYS A 161 -7.63 10.31 -7.26
C LYS A 161 -8.97 10.81 -6.72
N GLU A 162 -10.08 10.33 -7.29
CA GLU A 162 -11.43 10.71 -6.84
C GLU A 162 -11.77 10.20 -5.42
N SER A 163 -11.12 9.12 -4.99
CA SER A 163 -11.33 8.51 -3.67
C SER A 163 -10.18 8.79 -2.70
N SER A 164 -9.24 9.67 -3.07
CA SER A 164 -7.93 9.78 -2.41
C SER A 164 -8.05 10.11 -0.92
N LEU A 165 -8.75 11.20 -0.60
CA LEU A 165 -8.96 11.68 0.77
C LEU A 165 -9.70 10.66 1.65
N GLY A 166 -10.79 10.09 1.13
CA GLY A 166 -11.58 9.10 1.89
C GLY A 166 -10.80 7.82 2.15
N ALA A 167 -10.02 7.35 1.18
CA ALA A 167 -9.16 6.18 1.31
C ALA A 167 -8.00 6.44 2.28
N ARG A 168 -7.31 7.58 2.15
CA ARG A 168 -6.27 8.04 3.10
C ARG A 168 -6.78 7.97 4.54
N ASP A 169 -7.95 8.55 4.79
CA ASP A 169 -8.57 8.57 6.11
C ASP A 169 -8.93 7.19 6.63
N ALA A 170 -9.46 6.34 5.76
CA ALA A 170 -9.81 4.97 6.11
C ALA A 170 -8.57 4.13 6.44
N PHE A 171 -7.46 4.34 5.73
CA PHE A 171 -6.21 3.62 5.94
C PHE A 171 -5.48 4.09 7.20
N TRP A 172 -5.35 5.41 7.46
CA TRP A 172 -4.68 5.85 8.69
C TRP A 172 -5.45 5.40 9.94
N LYS A 173 -6.79 5.51 9.95
CA LYS A 173 -7.62 5.04 11.08
C LYS A 173 -7.43 3.55 11.35
N THR A 174 -7.18 2.79 10.29
CA THR A 174 -6.92 1.36 10.41
C THR A 174 -5.51 1.06 10.88
N ALA A 175 -4.52 1.85 10.44
CA ALA A 175 -3.17 1.80 10.99
C ALA A 175 -3.14 2.11 12.50
N ASP A 176 -3.92 3.11 12.94
CA ASP A 176 -4.00 3.53 14.34
C ASP A 176 -4.53 2.42 15.25
N VAL A 177 -5.63 1.76 14.87
CA VAL A 177 -6.15 0.62 15.66
C VAL A 177 -5.24 -0.62 15.59
N CYS A 178 -4.37 -0.72 14.60
CA CYS A 178 -3.36 -1.78 14.48
C CYS A 178 -2.14 -1.60 15.41
N LYS A 179 -2.17 -0.65 16.36
CA LYS A 179 -1.20 -0.59 17.47
C LYS A 179 -1.22 -1.85 18.35
N VAL A 180 -2.34 -2.58 18.37
CA VAL A 180 -2.51 -3.84 19.12
C VAL A 180 -3.27 -4.89 18.30
N GLY A 181 -2.98 -6.17 18.51
CA GLY A 181 -3.62 -7.30 17.82
C GLY A 181 -4.93 -7.78 18.47
N THR A 182 -6.00 -6.98 18.39
CA THR A 182 -7.33 -7.31 18.95
C THR A 182 -8.32 -7.84 17.89
N ASP A 183 -9.49 -8.33 18.32
CA ASP A 183 -10.58 -8.70 17.39
C ASP A 183 -11.13 -7.48 16.65
N GLN A 184 -11.18 -6.31 17.32
CA GLN A 184 -11.61 -5.05 16.73
C GLN A 184 -10.66 -4.59 15.62
N SER A 185 -9.36 -4.57 15.90
CA SER A 185 -8.35 -4.20 14.89
C SER A 185 -8.33 -5.20 13.74
N PHE A 186 -8.53 -6.50 14.01
CA PHE A 186 -8.65 -7.50 12.94
C PHE A 186 -9.85 -7.24 12.03
N ALA A 187 -11.01 -6.90 12.61
CA ALA A 187 -12.21 -6.56 11.84
C ALA A 187 -11.98 -5.32 10.95
N ALA A 188 -11.30 -4.29 11.48
CA ALA A 188 -10.93 -3.09 10.71
C ALA A 188 -10.01 -3.43 9.53
N VAL A 189 -8.94 -4.21 9.79
CA VAL A 189 -8.02 -4.67 8.73
C VAL A 189 -8.73 -5.49 7.67
N LYS A 190 -9.59 -6.42 8.07
CA LYS A 190 -10.34 -7.25 7.13
C LYS A 190 -11.21 -6.39 6.21
N GLN A 191 -11.93 -5.43 6.77
CA GLN A 191 -12.76 -4.52 5.97
C GLN A 191 -11.90 -3.69 5.02
N ARG A 192 -10.84 -3.04 5.51
CA ARG A 192 -9.99 -2.20 4.65
C ARG A 192 -9.22 -2.99 3.60
N SER A 193 -8.86 -4.24 3.88
CA SER A 193 -8.24 -5.11 2.88
C SER A 193 -9.21 -5.46 1.75
N ILE A 194 -10.51 -5.59 2.03
CA ILE A 194 -11.54 -5.79 0.99
C ILE A 194 -11.68 -4.50 0.17
N ASP A 195 -11.79 -3.35 0.82
CA ASP A 195 -11.90 -2.06 0.13
C ASP A 195 -10.67 -1.80 -0.77
N LEU A 196 -9.47 -2.12 -0.28
CA LEU A 196 -8.23 -2.01 -1.07
C LEU A 196 -8.20 -2.98 -2.26
N ASP A 197 -8.64 -4.23 -2.09
CA ASP A 197 -8.72 -5.19 -3.20
C ASP A 197 -9.71 -4.72 -4.28
N ASP A 198 -10.86 -4.17 -3.85
CA ASP A 198 -11.86 -3.56 -4.73
C ASP A 198 -11.26 -2.38 -5.52
N LEU A 199 -10.56 -1.45 -4.85
CA LEU A 199 -9.84 -0.35 -5.52
C LEU A 199 -8.85 -0.88 -6.57
N VAL A 200 -8.03 -1.85 -6.19
CA VAL A 200 -7.00 -2.43 -7.08
C VAL A 200 -7.63 -3.05 -8.32
N ARG A 201 -8.74 -3.77 -8.16
CA ARG A 201 -9.53 -4.38 -9.25
C ARG A 201 -10.31 -3.37 -10.11
N GLY A 202 -10.37 -2.11 -9.70
CA GLY A 202 -11.04 -1.04 -10.44
C GLY A 202 -12.50 -0.81 -10.05
N SER A 203 -12.94 -1.39 -8.93
CA SER A 203 -14.18 -0.99 -8.27
C SER A 203 -13.98 0.30 -7.47
N SER A 204 -15.07 1.01 -7.18
CA SER A 204 -15.06 2.23 -6.36
C SER A 204 -15.76 1.96 -5.02
N PRO A 205 -15.07 1.41 -4.01
CA PRO A 205 -15.65 1.26 -2.69
C PRO A 205 -16.03 2.61 -2.10
N THR A 206 -17.07 2.61 -1.28
CA THR A 206 -17.54 3.84 -0.63
C THR A 206 -16.73 4.10 0.63
N PHE A 207 -15.93 5.17 0.60
CA PHE A 207 -15.31 5.74 1.78
C PHE A 207 -16.18 6.86 2.34
N THR A 208 -16.06 7.11 3.65
CA THR A 208 -16.50 8.39 4.21
C THR A 208 -15.71 9.52 3.56
N GLU A 209 -16.32 10.70 3.41
CA GLU A 209 -15.61 11.90 3.01
C GLU A 209 -14.40 12.14 3.92
N GLY A 210 -13.22 12.31 3.32
CA GLY A 210 -11.98 12.51 4.05
C GLY A 210 -11.82 13.97 4.48
N ASP A 211 -11.07 14.21 5.54
CA ASP A 211 -10.83 15.54 6.08
C ASP A 211 -9.83 16.34 5.21
N PRO A 212 -10.24 17.36 4.44
CA PRO A 212 -9.33 18.11 3.59
C PRO A 212 -8.22 18.85 4.37
N GLU A 213 -8.40 19.08 5.67
CA GLU A 213 -7.48 19.84 6.52
C GLU A 213 -6.61 18.92 7.42
N ALA A 214 -6.60 17.61 7.16
CA ALA A 214 -5.81 16.66 7.94
C ALA A 214 -4.30 17.01 7.86
N THR A 215 -3.63 17.04 9.01
CA THR A 215 -2.18 17.27 9.09
C THR A 215 -1.40 15.98 8.84
N TRP A 216 -0.14 16.11 8.43
CA TRP A 216 0.71 14.97 8.12
C TRP A 216 0.96 14.02 9.31
N GLU A 217 1.02 14.53 10.54
CA GLU A 217 1.06 13.73 11.79
C GLU A 217 -0.19 12.87 11.96
N SER A 218 -1.37 13.36 11.55
CA SER A 218 -2.60 12.57 11.62
C SER A 218 -2.72 11.52 10.51
N ILE A 219 -2.04 11.74 9.39
CA ILE A 219 -2.10 10.88 8.20
C ILE A 219 -1.11 9.72 8.31
N ALA A 220 0.11 9.97 8.79
CA ALA A 220 1.15 8.97 8.86
C ALA A 220 2.02 9.10 10.11
N ASP A 221 2.19 7.98 10.81
CA ASP A 221 3.07 7.89 11.97
C ASP A 221 4.54 7.70 11.54
N ARG A 222 5.48 8.37 12.21
CA ARG A 222 6.92 8.18 11.98
C ARG A 222 7.42 6.75 12.19
N PRO A 223 7.13 6.03 13.30
CA PRO A 223 7.75 4.72 13.54
C PRO A 223 7.41 3.65 12.47
N PRO A 224 6.17 3.53 11.96
CA PRO A 224 5.90 2.64 10.83
C PRO A 224 6.62 3.06 9.54
N LEU A 225 6.71 4.35 9.22
CA LEU A 225 7.49 4.81 8.06
C LEU A 225 8.98 4.48 8.21
N MET A 226 9.56 4.60 9.41
CA MET A 226 10.92 4.14 9.70
C MET A 226 11.10 2.64 9.44
N GLN A 227 10.12 1.80 9.81
CA GLN A 227 10.16 0.37 9.51
C GLN A 227 10.09 0.09 8.00
N ARG A 228 9.35 0.91 7.25
CA ARG A 228 9.30 0.81 5.78
C ARG A 228 10.61 1.21 5.13
N LEU A 229 11.27 2.26 5.65
CA LEU A 229 12.63 2.64 5.24
C LEU A 229 13.66 1.55 5.54
N ASP A 230 13.61 0.90 6.70
CA ASP A 230 14.47 -0.25 7.03
C ASP A 230 14.31 -1.39 6.01
N ILE A 231 13.08 -1.69 5.60
CA ILE A 231 12.81 -2.69 4.56
C ILE A 231 13.37 -2.25 3.20
N GLY A 232 13.09 -1.02 2.77
CA GLY A 232 13.50 -0.50 1.46
C GLY A 232 15.01 -0.36 1.35
N PHE A 233 15.66 0.15 2.39
CA PHE A 233 17.09 0.41 2.37
C PHE A 233 17.93 -0.77 2.87
N GLU A 234 17.83 -1.12 4.16
CA GLU A 234 18.72 -2.10 4.78
C GLU A 234 18.52 -3.51 4.25
N LYS A 235 17.26 -3.92 3.99
CA LYS A 235 16.95 -5.28 3.53
C LYS A 235 17.01 -5.45 2.01
N LYS A 236 16.89 -4.36 1.25
CA LYS A 236 16.80 -4.38 -0.22
C LYS A 236 17.94 -3.58 -0.87
N LEU A 237 17.81 -2.26 -0.98
CA LEU A 237 18.72 -1.41 -1.79
C LEU A 237 20.19 -1.65 -1.49
N LYS A 238 20.57 -1.74 -0.21
CA LYS A 238 21.96 -1.95 0.22
C LYS A 238 22.62 -3.17 -0.44
N LYS A 239 21.86 -4.26 -0.60
CA LYS A 239 22.31 -5.46 -1.31
C LYS A 239 22.37 -5.21 -2.82
N TRP A 240 21.31 -4.63 -3.37
CA TRP A 240 21.17 -4.46 -4.82
C TRP A 240 22.19 -3.50 -5.41
N VAL A 241 22.71 -2.54 -4.64
CA VAL A 241 23.76 -1.63 -5.10
C VAL A 241 25.17 -2.09 -4.75
N ALA A 242 25.34 -3.18 -4.00
CA ALA A 242 26.64 -3.61 -3.50
C ALA A 242 27.65 -3.93 -4.64
N SER A 243 27.15 -4.42 -5.77
CA SER A 243 27.95 -4.71 -6.95
C SER A 243 27.28 -4.24 -8.23
N GLU A 244 28.05 -4.11 -9.31
CA GLU A 244 27.51 -3.79 -10.62
C GLU A 244 26.58 -4.89 -11.13
N ALA A 245 26.91 -6.16 -10.88
CA ALA A 245 26.06 -7.29 -11.28
C ALA A 245 24.70 -7.25 -10.56
N GLU A 246 24.70 -6.98 -9.26
CA GLU A 246 23.46 -6.80 -8.49
C GLU A 246 22.67 -5.59 -9.00
N PHE A 247 23.34 -4.46 -9.23
CA PHE A 247 22.69 -3.24 -9.72
C PHE A 247 21.98 -3.49 -11.04
N ARG A 248 22.68 -4.09 -12.00
CA ARG A 248 22.14 -4.40 -13.33
C ARG A 248 20.98 -5.40 -13.27
N SER A 249 21.01 -6.32 -12.31
CA SER A 249 19.98 -7.36 -12.17
C SER A 249 18.70 -6.87 -11.48
N ASN A 250 18.74 -5.73 -10.77
CA ASN A 250 17.63 -5.23 -9.96
C ASN A 250 17.25 -3.79 -10.30
N LYS A 251 17.51 -3.31 -11.53
CA LYS A 251 17.35 -1.89 -11.89
C LYS A 251 15.94 -1.36 -11.62
N LEU A 252 14.91 -2.14 -11.96
CA LEU A 252 13.52 -1.71 -11.80
C LEU A 252 13.13 -1.64 -10.33
N GLU A 253 13.58 -2.62 -9.54
CA GLU A 253 13.35 -2.71 -8.11
C GLU A 253 14.11 -1.61 -7.35
N ILE A 254 15.33 -1.27 -7.78
CA ILE A 254 16.09 -0.14 -7.26
C ILE A 254 15.36 1.17 -7.55
N LEU A 255 14.90 1.38 -8.78
CA LEU A 255 14.16 2.58 -9.18
C LEU A 255 12.91 2.77 -8.32
N HIS A 256 12.16 1.69 -8.13
CA HIS A 256 10.95 1.66 -7.33
C HIS A 256 11.24 2.04 -5.87
N GLU A 257 12.15 1.33 -5.20
CA GLU A 257 12.46 1.59 -3.80
C GLU A 257 13.08 2.97 -3.59
N ALA A 258 13.90 3.47 -4.52
CA ALA A 258 14.46 4.81 -4.45
C ALA A 258 13.37 5.89 -4.46
N GLN A 259 12.37 5.77 -5.33
CA GLN A 259 11.26 6.73 -5.37
C GLN A 259 10.38 6.65 -4.11
N ILE A 260 10.14 5.45 -3.57
CA ILE A 260 9.40 5.29 -2.31
C ILE A 260 10.17 5.90 -1.12
N ILE A 261 11.48 5.69 -1.03
CA ILE A 261 12.32 6.32 0.00
C ILE A 261 12.30 7.85 -0.15
N ALA A 262 12.42 8.37 -1.37
CA ALA A 262 12.32 9.80 -1.63
C ALA A 262 10.96 10.37 -1.19
N ALA A 263 9.87 9.63 -1.45
CA ALA A 263 8.52 10.02 -1.05
C ALA A 263 8.34 10.03 0.47
N ILE A 264 8.83 9.00 1.17
CA ILE A 264 8.81 8.95 2.64
C ILE A 264 9.62 10.11 3.23
N ALA A 265 10.83 10.35 2.74
CA ALA A 265 11.67 11.47 3.18
C ALA A 265 10.99 12.83 2.98
N GLN A 266 10.31 13.00 1.84
CA GLN A 266 9.55 14.21 1.54
C GLN A 266 8.32 14.37 2.44
N ALA A 267 7.60 13.28 2.73
CA ALA A 267 6.44 13.27 3.62
C ALA A 267 6.81 13.65 5.06
N MET A 268 7.96 13.15 5.55
CA MET A 268 8.39 13.37 6.93
C MET A 268 8.78 14.82 7.27
N LYS A 269 9.04 15.66 6.26
CA LYS A 269 9.34 17.09 6.45
C LYS A 269 8.16 18.01 6.11
N GLN A 270 6.98 17.44 5.88
CA GLN A 270 5.79 18.23 5.63
C GLN A 270 5.32 18.95 6.90
N GLU A 271 4.67 20.09 6.71
CA GLU A 271 4.07 20.84 7.81
C GLU A 271 3.13 19.94 8.62
N GLY A 272 3.30 20.00 9.94
CA GLY A 272 2.53 19.21 10.88
C GLY A 272 2.92 17.73 10.91
N PHE A 273 4.10 17.32 10.44
CA PHE A 273 4.70 16.01 10.75
C PHE A 273 5.62 16.11 11.99
N ASP A 274 5.94 14.98 12.64
CA ASP A 274 6.89 14.96 13.76
C ASP A 274 8.20 15.72 13.44
N TYR A 275 8.56 16.69 14.29
CA TYR A 275 9.79 17.50 14.19
C TYR A 275 9.94 18.35 12.92
N TYR A 276 8.84 18.67 12.22
CA TYR A 276 8.89 19.47 10.99
C TYR A 276 9.45 20.90 11.18
N ASP A 277 9.42 21.42 12.41
CA ASP A 277 9.90 22.74 12.80
C ASP A 277 11.35 22.75 13.30
N ASP A 278 12.00 21.58 13.30
CA ASP A 278 13.41 21.42 13.63
C ASP A 278 14.26 21.34 12.34
N ASP A 279 15.03 22.40 12.08
CA ASP A 279 15.87 22.55 10.88
C ASP A 279 16.87 21.39 10.71
N ASP A 280 17.40 20.81 11.80
CA ASP A 280 18.34 19.70 11.71
C ASP A 280 17.63 18.42 11.23
N TYR A 281 16.45 18.14 11.78
CA TYR A 281 15.62 17.01 11.38
C TYR A 281 15.18 17.12 9.91
N VAL A 282 14.68 18.28 9.50
CA VAL A 282 14.30 18.57 8.11
C VAL A 282 15.52 18.42 7.19
N GLY A 283 16.69 18.93 7.62
CA GLY A 283 17.95 18.78 6.89
C GLY A 283 18.37 17.32 6.69
N PHE A 284 18.12 16.43 7.66
CA PHE A 284 18.36 14.99 7.48
C PHE A 284 17.38 14.35 6.50
N CYS A 285 16.10 14.73 6.55
CA CYS A 285 15.09 14.29 5.59
C CYS A 285 15.47 14.71 4.17
N ASP A 286 15.93 15.95 3.99
CA ASP A 286 16.41 16.46 2.70
C ASP A 286 17.62 15.69 2.16
N LYS A 287 18.60 15.39 3.01
CA LYS A 287 19.75 14.56 2.62
C LYS A 287 19.32 13.19 2.11
N MET A 288 18.41 12.53 2.84
CA MET A 288 17.88 11.22 2.42
C MET A 288 17.07 11.31 1.11
N HIS A 289 16.21 12.32 1.00
CA HIS A 289 15.41 12.57 -0.22
C HIS A 289 16.32 12.75 -1.44
N ASN A 290 17.30 13.66 -1.35
CA ASN A 290 18.22 13.95 -2.45
C ASN A 290 19.09 12.74 -2.83
N ALA A 291 19.60 12.00 -1.84
CA ALA A 291 20.36 10.78 -2.10
C ALA A 291 19.51 9.70 -2.80
N ALA A 292 18.23 9.58 -2.44
CA ALA A 292 17.30 8.70 -3.12
C ALA A 292 17.03 9.16 -4.58
N LEU A 293 16.95 10.46 -4.85
CA LEU A 293 16.87 10.98 -6.21
C LEU A 293 18.16 10.74 -7.02
N ASP A 294 19.33 10.78 -6.39
CA ASP A 294 20.58 10.41 -7.05
C ASP A 294 20.64 8.91 -7.38
N MET A 295 20.01 8.05 -6.56
CA MET A 295 19.80 6.64 -6.90
C MET A 295 18.90 6.48 -8.15
N VAL A 296 17.82 7.27 -8.26
CA VAL A 296 16.96 7.29 -9.45
C VAL A 296 17.78 7.68 -10.68
N LYS A 297 18.56 8.78 -10.60
CA LYS A 297 19.46 9.21 -11.68
C LYS A 297 20.45 8.12 -12.07
N ALA A 298 21.02 7.41 -11.10
CA ALA A 298 21.94 6.32 -11.33
C ALA A 298 21.31 5.20 -12.16
N VAL A 299 20.07 4.79 -11.84
CA VAL A 299 19.35 3.79 -12.63
C VAL A 299 19.08 4.29 -14.05
N THR A 300 18.60 5.52 -14.20
CA THR A 300 18.30 6.14 -15.50
C THR A 300 19.54 6.23 -16.39
N ASN A 301 20.69 6.56 -15.82
CA ASN A 301 21.96 6.71 -16.53
C ASN A 301 22.76 5.41 -16.65
N ASP A 302 22.24 4.29 -16.11
CA ASP A 302 22.95 3.00 -16.03
C ASP A 302 24.32 3.09 -15.34
N ASP A 303 24.38 3.88 -14.25
CA ASP A 303 25.60 4.19 -13.51
C ASP A 303 25.67 3.44 -12.16
N PRO A 304 26.31 2.26 -12.09
CA PRO A 304 26.45 1.50 -10.85
C PRO A 304 27.42 2.14 -9.84
N ALA A 305 28.25 3.11 -10.23
CA ALA A 305 29.12 3.82 -9.30
C ALA A 305 28.32 4.88 -8.55
N LEU A 306 27.54 5.69 -9.27
CA LEU A 306 26.62 6.65 -8.67
C LEU A 306 25.59 5.98 -7.76
N ALA A 307 25.08 4.80 -8.14
CA ALA A 307 24.16 4.04 -7.30
C ALA A 307 24.77 3.64 -5.95
N ARG A 308 26.06 3.25 -5.93
CA ARG A 308 26.78 2.93 -4.69
C ARG A 308 27.00 4.16 -3.83
N GLU A 309 27.38 5.27 -4.44
CA GLU A 309 27.56 6.55 -3.75
C GLU A 309 26.24 7.02 -3.11
N ALA A 310 25.16 7.04 -3.88
CA ALA A 310 23.82 7.35 -3.41
C ALA A 310 23.39 6.42 -2.26
N GLY A 311 23.67 5.11 -2.37
CA GLY A 311 23.42 4.15 -1.29
C GLY A 311 24.20 4.47 -0.02
N GLY A 312 25.46 4.90 -0.13
CA GLY A 312 26.27 5.38 0.99
C GLY A 312 25.70 6.66 1.62
N ALA A 313 25.22 7.60 0.79
CA ALA A 313 24.61 8.84 1.26
C ALA A 313 23.28 8.62 2.01
N ILE A 314 22.43 7.68 1.54
CA ILE A 314 21.23 7.26 2.28
C ILE A 314 21.62 6.67 3.64
N ALA A 315 22.60 5.77 3.70
CA ALA A 315 23.09 5.22 4.97
C ALA A 315 23.60 6.30 5.93
N GLY A 316 24.33 7.29 5.39
CA GLY A 316 24.81 8.45 6.14
C GLY A 316 23.65 9.25 6.74
N ALA A 317 22.64 9.59 5.94
CA ALA A 317 21.46 10.32 6.41
C ALA A 317 20.70 9.57 7.51
N CYS A 318 20.54 8.24 7.37
CA CYS A 318 19.95 7.39 8.40
C CYS A 318 20.76 7.41 9.71
N SER A 319 22.08 7.30 9.60
CA SER A 319 22.99 7.30 10.76
C SER A 319 22.97 8.65 11.48
N ASP A 320 23.05 9.75 10.73
CA ASP A 320 23.09 11.10 11.28
C ASP A 320 21.77 11.43 12.00
N CYS A 321 20.62 11.13 11.38
CA CYS A 321 19.31 11.36 11.99
C CYS A 321 19.13 10.54 13.27
N HIS A 322 19.48 9.24 13.27
CA HIS A 322 19.37 8.39 14.45
C HIS A 322 20.34 8.76 15.58
N GLY A 323 21.38 9.55 15.31
CA GLY A 323 22.24 10.14 16.33
C GLY A 323 21.49 11.10 17.27
N SER A 324 20.41 11.73 16.77
CA SER A 324 19.67 12.77 17.49
C SER A 324 18.18 12.46 17.69
N TYR A 325 17.54 11.72 16.77
CA TYR A 325 16.07 11.57 16.69
C TYR A 325 15.63 10.10 16.65
N ARG A 326 16.03 9.27 17.63
CA ARG A 326 15.70 7.83 17.61
C ARG A 326 14.22 7.55 17.87
#